data_AF-A0A921B811-F1
#
_entry.id   AF-A0A921B811-F1
#
_cell.length_a   1.000
_cell.length_b   1.000
_cell.length_c   1.000
_cell.angle_alpha   90.00
_cell.angle_beta   90.00
_cell.angle_gamma   90.00
#
_symmetry.space_group_name_H-M   'P 1'
#
loop_
_entity.id
_entity.type
_entity.pdbx_description
1 polymer ?
#
loop_
_entity_poly.entity_id
_entity_poly.type
_entity_poly.pdbx_seq_one_letter_code
_entity_poly.pdbx_strand_id
1 'polypeptide(L)'
;MLIRRVTFFSGCFAFIVVALGAWTRLADAGLGCPDWPGCYGFVTLPVNPDEIDLANSRFPDSPYELAKAIPEVVHRYFAATLGFFILSIAAVINLDRSYKPNIKILSIVLLIWVLVQGAFGYLTVSLKLWPQIVSLHLLFGFITTTLLWLLYFRLVDEGTVLPINGGLQKSLSR
;
A
#
# COMPACT_ATOMS: atom_id res chain seq x y z
N MET A 1 18.53 -8.48 8.18
CA MET A 1 18.89 -7.14 7.62
C MET A 1 18.01 -6.72 6.44
N LEU A 2 17.77 -7.59 5.46
CA LEU A 2 16.92 -7.29 4.30
C LEU A 2 15.51 -6.82 4.69
N ILE A 3 14.81 -7.55 5.56
CA ILE A 3 13.44 -7.22 5.97
C ILE A 3 13.30 -5.82 6.58
N ARG A 4 14.31 -5.38 7.34
CA ARG A 4 14.35 -4.02 7.94
C ARG A 4 14.43 -2.95 6.85
N ARG A 5 15.27 -3.16 5.83
CA ARG A 5 15.41 -2.24 4.69
C ARG A 5 14.14 -2.17 3.86
N VAL A 6 13.52 -3.32 3.59
CA VAL A 6 12.24 -3.39 2.85
C VAL A 6 11.11 -2.73 3.64
N THR A 7 11.04 -2.95 4.96
CA THR A 7 10.01 -2.31 5.82
C THR A 7 10.20 -0.80 5.90
N PHE A 8 11.45 -0.32 6.03
CA PHE A 8 11.77 1.11 5.98
C PHE A 8 11.36 1.73 4.63
N PHE A 9 11.76 1.10 3.53
CA PHE A 9 11.39 1.55 2.19
C PHE A 9 9.88 1.58 2.01
N SER A 10 9.17 0.55 2.51
CA SER A 10 7.70 0.49 2.46
C SER A 10 7.05 1.62 3.27
N GLY A 11 7.61 2.00 4.41
CA GLY A 11 7.15 3.15 5.19
C GLY A 11 7.31 4.48 4.43
N CYS A 12 8.46 4.70 3.78
CA CYS A 12 8.66 5.86 2.91
C CYS A 12 7.74 5.83 1.68
N PHE A 13 7.57 4.65 1.08
CA PHE A 13 6.69 4.46 -0.06
C PHE A 13 5.22 4.72 0.30
N ALA A 14 4.78 4.34 1.51
CA ALA A 14 3.43 4.63 1.99
C ALA A 14 3.14 6.14 2.05
N PHE A 15 4.12 6.98 2.45
CA PHE A 15 3.96 8.44 2.36
C PHE A 15 3.74 8.91 0.93
N ILE A 16 4.45 8.34 -0.05
CA ILE A 16 4.25 8.63 -1.47
C ILE A 16 2.85 8.22 -1.90
N VAL A 17 2.37 7.04 -1.50
CA VAL A 17 1.00 6.58 -1.82
C VAL A 17 -0.05 7.55 -1.26
N VAL A 18 0.10 8.01 -0.02
CA VAL A 18 -0.81 9.00 0.59
C VAL A 18 -0.77 10.33 -0.17
N ALA A 19 0.41 10.81 -0.55
CA ALA A 19 0.57 12.04 -1.33
C ALA A 19 -0.08 11.92 -2.72
N LEU A 20 0.08 10.77 -3.39
CA LEU A 20 -0.60 10.48 -4.66
C LEU A 20 -2.11 10.47 -4.49
N GLY A 21 -2.64 9.89 -3.41
CA GLY A 21 -4.08 9.92 -3.13
C GLY A 21 -4.61 11.34 -2.89
N ALA A 22 -3.83 12.17 -2.19
CA ALA A 22 -4.14 13.59 -2.04
C ALA A 22 -4.12 14.33 -3.39
N TRP A 23 -3.15 14.01 -4.26
CA TRP A 23 -3.10 14.56 -5.61
C TRP A 23 -4.31 14.15 -6.45
N THR A 24 -4.71 12.87 -6.45
CA THR A 24 -5.94 12.40 -7.12
C THR A 24 -7.17 13.19 -6.67
N ARG A 25 -7.27 13.49 -5.36
CA ARG A 25 -8.38 14.31 -4.84
C ARG A 25 -8.31 15.77 -5.29
N LEU A 26 -7.14 16.40 -5.22
CA LEU A 26 -6.95 17.81 -5.58
C LEU A 26 -7.07 18.05 -7.09
N ALA A 27 -6.78 17.04 -7.90
CA ALA A 27 -6.96 17.06 -9.35
C ALA A 27 -8.40 16.74 -9.79
N ASP A 28 -9.34 16.56 -8.86
CA ASP A 28 -10.72 16.09 -9.12
C ASP A 28 -10.78 14.79 -9.95
N ALA A 29 -9.79 13.94 -9.73
CA ALA A 29 -9.54 12.72 -10.49
C ALA A 29 -10.05 11.46 -9.77
N GLY A 30 -10.83 11.60 -8.70
CA GLY A 30 -11.30 10.46 -7.91
C GLY A 30 -12.37 9.59 -8.60
N LEU A 31 -12.85 10.02 -9.77
CA LEU A 31 -13.75 9.29 -10.67
C LEU A 31 -13.23 9.33 -12.12
N GLY A 32 -11.91 9.41 -12.29
CA GLY A 32 -11.25 9.33 -13.58
C GLY A 32 -11.34 7.96 -14.24
N CYS A 33 -11.62 6.90 -13.47
CA CYS A 33 -11.92 5.55 -13.95
C CYS A 33 -13.27 5.08 -13.38
N PRO A 34 -14.26 4.73 -14.22
CA PRO A 34 -15.61 4.38 -13.78
C PRO A 34 -15.72 2.99 -13.15
N ASP A 35 -14.70 2.15 -13.31
CA ASP A 35 -14.61 0.77 -12.86
C ASP A 35 -13.39 0.52 -11.97
N TRP A 36 -13.37 -0.64 -11.32
CA TRP A 36 -12.28 -1.12 -10.46
C TRP A 36 -12.24 -2.65 -10.53
N PRO A 37 -11.06 -3.31 -10.58
CA PRO A 37 -9.70 -2.76 -10.42
C PRO A 37 -9.11 -2.08 -11.67
N GLY A 38 -9.74 -2.26 -12.83
CA GLY A 38 -9.31 -1.68 -14.12
C GLY A 38 -9.69 -0.22 -14.33
N CYS A 39 -9.45 0.31 -15.53
CA CYS A 39 -9.92 1.62 -15.97
C CYS A 39 -10.54 1.51 -17.36
N TYR A 40 -11.81 1.87 -17.50
CA TYR A 40 -12.62 1.70 -18.70
C TYR A 40 -12.67 0.26 -19.24
N GLY A 41 -12.59 -0.74 -18.35
CA GLY A 41 -12.54 -2.15 -18.71
C GLY A 41 -11.17 -2.63 -19.25
N PHE A 42 -10.13 -1.81 -19.09
CA PHE A 42 -8.74 -2.17 -19.35
C PHE A 42 -7.99 -2.38 -18.04
N VAL A 43 -6.87 -3.10 -18.07
CA VAL A 43 -6.04 -3.31 -16.87
C VAL A 43 -5.43 -1.97 -16.40
N THR A 44 -4.91 -1.18 -17.33
CA THR A 44 -4.37 0.18 -17.14
C THR A 44 -5.36 1.22 -17.69
N LEU A 45 -4.90 2.43 -18.04
CA LEU A 45 -5.66 3.38 -18.84
C LEU A 45 -5.53 3.09 -20.36
N PRO A 46 -6.57 3.36 -21.17
CA PRO A 46 -6.48 3.30 -22.63
C PRO A 46 -5.62 4.45 -23.17
N VAL A 47 -4.71 4.16 -24.10
CA VAL A 47 -3.75 5.16 -24.63
C VAL A 47 -3.88 5.38 -26.14
N ASN A 48 -4.45 4.42 -26.86
CA ASN A 48 -4.60 4.50 -28.31
C ASN A 48 -6.02 4.98 -28.69
N PRO A 49 -6.20 5.65 -29.84
CA PRO A 49 -7.51 6.16 -30.27
C PRO A 49 -8.62 5.10 -30.26
N ASP A 50 -8.36 3.91 -30.80
CA ASP A 50 -9.34 2.82 -30.86
C ASP A 50 -9.78 2.34 -29.46
N GLU A 51 -8.87 2.33 -28.49
CA GLU A 51 -9.18 1.97 -27.10
C GLU A 51 -10.00 3.06 -26.40
N ILE A 52 -9.72 4.32 -26.71
CA ILE A 52 -10.44 5.48 -26.19
C ILE A 52 -11.87 5.51 -26.75
N ASP A 53 -12.05 5.23 -28.03
CA ASP A 53 -13.38 5.12 -28.66
C ASP A 53 -14.17 3.96 -28.05
N LEU A 54 -13.50 2.81 -27.83
CA LEU A 54 -14.10 1.67 -27.15
C LEU A 54 -14.46 2.00 -25.69
N ALA A 55 -13.59 2.69 -24.96
CA ALA A 55 -13.83 3.16 -23.60
C ALA A 55 -15.08 4.06 -23.53
N ASN A 56 -15.17 5.05 -24.41
CA ASN A 56 -16.32 5.96 -24.50
C ASN A 56 -17.62 5.22 -24.87
N SER A 57 -17.55 4.21 -25.74
CA SER A 57 -18.73 3.40 -26.09
C SER A 57 -19.22 2.50 -24.95
N ARG A 58 -18.31 1.98 -24.12
CA ARG A 58 -18.63 1.13 -22.95
C ARG A 58 -19.18 1.93 -21.77
N PHE A 59 -18.69 3.16 -21.59
CA PHE A 59 -19.02 4.03 -20.47
C PHE A 59 -19.52 5.40 -20.95
N PRO A 60 -20.71 5.46 -21.59
CA PRO A 60 -21.21 6.69 -22.21
C PRO A 60 -21.47 7.82 -21.21
N ASP A 61 -21.81 7.49 -19.97
CA ASP A 61 -22.08 8.46 -18.90
C ASP A 61 -20.81 9.01 -18.23
N SER A 62 -19.63 8.53 -18.61
CA SER A 62 -18.34 8.93 -18.04
C SER A 62 -17.29 9.10 -19.14
N PRO A 63 -17.36 10.17 -19.96
CA PRO A 63 -16.43 10.40 -21.06
C PRO A 63 -14.96 10.33 -20.62
N TYR A 64 -14.12 9.74 -21.46
CA TYR A 64 -12.70 9.55 -21.15
C TYR A 64 -11.96 10.88 -21.03
N GLU A 65 -11.40 11.15 -19.85
CA GLU A 65 -10.55 12.30 -19.59
C GLU A 65 -9.17 11.85 -19.10
N LEU A 66 -8.17 11.91 -19.99
CA LEU A 66 -6.79 11.48 -19.68
C LEU A 66 -6.21 12.17 -18.44
N ALA A 67 -6.52 13.46 -18.25
CA ALA A 67 -6.06 14.25 -17.11
C ALA A 67 -6.59 13.74 -15.76
N LYS A 68 -7.71 13.01 -15.75
CA LYS A 68 -8.30 12.39 -14.56
C LYS A 68 -7.93 10.90 -14.45
N ALA A 69 -7.84 10.19 -15.56
CA ALA A 69 -7.45 8.78 -15.56
C ALA A 69 -6.01 8.58 -15.04
N ILE A 70 -5.06 9.45 -15.40
CA ILE A 70 -3.66 9.31 -14.98
C ILE A 70 -3.50 9.36 -13.44
N PRO A 71 -3.95 10.40 -12.72
CA PRO A 71 -3.77 10.45 -11.26
C PRO A 71 -4.42 9.27 -10.55
N GLU A 72 -5.57 8.80 -11.02
CA GLU A 72 -6.26 7.68 -10.40
C GLU A 72 -5.54 6.35 -10.61
N VAL A 73 -5.18 6.03 -11.86
CA VAL A 73 -4.47 4.79 -12.20
C VAL A 73 -3.09 4.73 -11.53
N VAL A 74 -2.35 5.84 -11.53
CA VAL A 74 -1.05 5.93 -10.85
C VAL A 74 -1.20 5.64 -9.35
N HIS A 75 -2.17 6.26 -8.68
CA HIS A 75 -2.41 5.99 -7.27
C HIS A 75 -2.78 4.51 -7.02
N ARG A 76 -3.67 3.92 -7.84
CA ARG A 76 -4.07 2.50 -7.74
C ARG A 76 -2.87 1.55 -7.83
N TYR A 77 -1.98 1.73 -8.80
CA TYR A 77 -0.81 0.87 -8.96
C TYR A 77 0.22 1.02 -7.85
N PHE A 78 0.43 2.24 -7.36
CA PHE A 78 1.31 2.48 -6.22
C PHE A 78 0.73 1.87 -4.94
N ALA A 79 -0.58 1.99 -4.71
CA ALA A 79 -1.26 1.33 -3.60
C ALA A 79 -1.17 -0.21 -3.68
N ALA A 80 -1.39 -0.79 -4.86
CA ALA A 80 -1.23 -2.23 -5.08
C ALA A 80 0.21 -2.71 -4.83
N THR A 81 1.20 -1.93 -5.27
CA THR A 81 2.63 -2.20 -5.01
C THR A 81 2.95 -2.17 -3.52
N LEU A 82 2.40 -1.22 -2.77
CA LEU A 82 2.56 -1.17 -1.31
C LEU A 82 1.92 -2.40 -0.64
N GLY A 83 0.72 -2.81 -1.09
CA GLY A 83 0.06 -4.02 -0.64
C GLY A 83 0.92 -5.28 -0.86
N PHE A 84 1.58 -5.37 -2.01
CA PHE A 84 2.52 -6.45 -2.32
C PHE A 84 3.73 -6.47 -1.39
N PHE A 85 4.31 -5.30 -1.05
CA PHE A 85 5.39 -5.25 -0.05
C PHE A 85 4.92 -5.69 1.33
N ILE A 86 3.74 -5.23 1.78
CA ILE A 86 3.17 -5.64 3.07
C ILE A 86 2.93 -7.15 3.12
N LEU A 87 2.37 -7.73 2.05
CA LEU A 87 2.18 -9.18 1.92
C LEU A 87 3.52 -9.93 2.02
N SER A 88 4.53 -9.46 1.27
CA SER A 88 5.87 -10.07 1.27
C SER A 88 6.54 -9.99 2.65
N ILE A 89 6.42 -8.85 3.33
CA ILE A 89 6.93 -8.65 4.69
C ILE A 89 6.24 -9.61 5.67
N ALA A 90 4.91 -9.68 5.62
CA ALA A 90 4.13 -10.56 6.48
C ALA A 90 4.47 -12.04 6.24
N ALA A 91 4.60 -12.46 4.97
CA ALA A 91 5.00 -13.82 4.61
C ALA A 91 6.38 -14.18 5.20
N VAL A 92 7.40 -13.34 4.96
CA VAL A 92 8.76 -13.60 5.46
C VAL A 92 8.81 -13.65 6.99
N ILE A 93 8.19 -12.69 7.67
CA ILE A 93 8.17 -12.63 9.14
C ILE A 93 7.45 -13.85 9.74
N ASN A 94 6.35 -14.31 9.15
CA ASN A 94 5.56 -15.40 9.71
C ASN A 94 6.13 -16.80 9.40
N LEU A 95 6.82 -16.96 8.26
CA LEU A 95 7.50 -18.21 7.90
C LEU A 95 8.78 -18.44 8.72
N ASP A 96 9.47 -17.37 9.11
CA ASP A 96 10.67 -17.46 9.93
C ASP A 96 10.31 -17.59 11.42
N ARG A 97 10.79 -18.66 12.07
CA ARG A 97 10.51 -18.96 13.49
C ARG A 97 11.31 -18.10 14.47
N SER A 98 12.31 -17.34 14.00
CA SER A 98 13.18 -16.52 14.84
C SER A 98 12.52 -15.23 15.35
N TYR A 99 11.52 -14.69 14.64
CA TYR A 99 10.82 -13.46 15.04
C TYR A 99 9.90 -13.68 16.24
N LYS A 100 9.89 -12.71 17.16
CA LYS A 100 8.99 -12.71 18.32
C LYS A 100 7.50 -12.69 17.93
N PRO A 101 6.60 -13.30 18.74
CA PRO A 101 5.17 -13.37 18.46
C PRO A 101 4.49 -12.01 18.22
N ASN A 102 4.91 -10.97 18.94
CA ASN A 102 4.34 -9.63 18.79
C ASN A 102 4.60 -9.02 17.40
N ILE A 103 5.76 -9.27 16.79
CA ILE A 103 6.12 -8.80 15.45
C ILE A 103 5.33 -9.56 14.38
N LYS A 104 5.13 -10.87 14.59
CA LYS A 104 4.27 -11.72 13.74
C LYS A 104 2.82 -11.24 13.74
N ILE A 105 2.26 -11.01 14.93
CA ILE A 105 0.89 -10.49 15.07
C ILE A 105 0.77 -9.12 14.39
N LEU A 106 1.72 -8.22 14.62
CA LEU A 106 1.69 -6.89 14.01
C LEU A 106 1.76 -6.95 12.48
N SER A 107 2.57 -7.84 11.90
CA SER A 107 2.65 -7.98 10.44
C SER A 107 1.38 -8.56 9.83
N ILE A 108 0.69 -9.48 10.53
CA ILE A 108 -0.63 -9.99 10.11
C ILE A 108 -1.72 -8.92 10.25
N VAL A 109 -1.73 -8.17 11.35
CA VAL A 109 -2.66 -7.04 11.55
C VAL A 109 -2.49 -6.02 10.44
N LEU A 110 -1.25 -5.66 10.09
CA LEU A 110 -0.96 -4.75 8.98
C LEU A 110 -1.44 -5.30 7.63
N LEU A 111 -1.28 -6.60 7.37
CA LEU A 111 -1.78 -7.24 6.16
C LEU A 111 -3.30 -7.18 6.06
N ILE A 112 -4.02 -7.51 7.14
CA ILE A 112 -5.48 -7.39 7.17
C ILE A 112 -5.89 -5.93 6.98
N TRP A 113 -5.19 -5.01 7.63
CA TRP A 113 -5.48 -3.58 7.55
C TRP A 113 -5.33 -3.02 6.13
N VAL A 114 -4.30 -3.41 5.38
CA VAL A 114 -4.15 -2.95 3.99
C VAL A 114 -5.21 -3.54 3.05
N LEU A 115 -5.75 -4.73 3.34
CA LEU A 115 -6.88 -5.28 2.59
C LEU A 115 -8.16 -4.48 2.85
N VAL A 116 -8.40 -4.09 4.10
CA VAL A 116 -9.49 -3.16 4.45
C VAL A 116 -9.30 -1.81 3.75
N GLN A 117 -8.06 -1.30 3.70
CA GLN A 117 -7.73 -0.07 2.98
C GLN A 117 -8.05 -0.18 1.48
N GLY A 118 -7.72 -1.31 0.85
CA GLY A 118 -8.06 -1.61 -0.54
C GLY A 118 -9.57 -1.65 -0.77
N ALA A 119 -10.33 -2.28 0.14
CA ALA A 119 -11.79 -2.29 0.08
C ALA A 119 -12.38 -0.88 0.19
N PHE A 120 -11.86 -0.03 1.09
CA PHE A 120 -12.28 1.37 1.17
C PHE A 120 -11.90 2.16 -0.09
N GLY A 121 -10.76 1.86 -0.73
CA GLY A 121 -10.37 2.45 -2.01
C GLY A 121 -11.28 2.03 -3.17
N TYR A 122 -11.84 0.82 -3.14
CA TYR A 122 -12.91 0.43 -4.07
C TYR A 122 -14.22 1.19 -3.79
N LEU A 123 -14.56 1.37 -2.52
CA LEU A 123 -15.78 2.07 -2.11
C LEU A 123 -15.74 3.57 -2.46
N THR A 124 -14.58 4.22 -2.54
CA THR A 124 -14.51 5.64 -2.99
C THR A 124 -15.03 5.80 -4.41
N VAL A 125 -14.76 4.84 -5.30
CA VAL A 125 -15.24 4.85 -6.69
C VAL A 125 -16.71 4.42 -6.73
N SER A 126 -17.05 3.30 -6.08
CA SER A 126 -18.39 2.69 -6.16
C SER A 126 -19.48 3.53 -5.49
N LEU A 127 -19.13 4.30 -4.45
CA LEU A 127 -20.03 5.23 -3.76
C LEU A 127 -19.86 6.67 -4.23
N LYS A 128 -19.32 6.89 -5.43
CA LYS A 128 -19.21 8.21 -6.08
C LYS A 128 -18.63 9.28 -5.17
N LEU A 129 -17.51 8.96 -4.49
CA LEU A 129 -16.79 9.84 -3.58
C LEU A 129 -17.59 10.31 -2.36
N TRP A 130 -18.47 9.46 -1.81
CA TRP A 130 -19.18 9.78 -0.57
C TRP A 130 -18.20 10.26 0.52
N PRO A 131 -18.34 11.50 1.04
CA PRO A 131 -17.26 12.16 1.79
C PRO A 131 -16.75 11.39 3.01
N GLN A 132 -17.63 10.65 3.68
CA GLN A 132 -17.31 9.81 4.83
C GLN A 132 -16.34 8.69 4.45
N ILE A 133 -16.57 8.02 3.32
CA ILE A 133 -15.71 6.93 2.84
C ILE A 133 -14.36 7.46 2.39
N VAL A 134 -14.33 8.58 1.68
CA VAL A 134 -13.07 9.23 1.26
C VAL A 134 -12.24 9.63 2.48
N SER A 135 -12.88 10.22 3.50
CA SER A 135 -12.21 10.64 4.74
C SER A 135 -11.68 9.45 5.54
N LEU A 136 -12.48 8.38 5.66
CA LEU A 136 -12.06 7.14 6.32
C LEU A 136 -10.91 6.46 5.57
N HIS A 137 -10.97 6.39 4.24
CA HIS A 137 -9.90 5.85 3.43
C HIS A 137 -8.58 6.61 3.63
N LEU A 138 -8.61 7.95 3.67
CA LEU A 138 -7.42 8.75 3.96
C LEU A 138 -6.89 8.49 5.38
N LEU A 139 -7.77 8.48 6.39
CA LEU A 139 -7.41 8.19 7.77
C LEU A 139 -6.76 6.81 7.92
N PHE A 140 -7.35 5.79 7.29
CA PHE A 140 -6.83 4.43 7.29
C PHE A 140 -5.49 4.31 6.56
N GLY A 141 -5.22 5.16 5.56
CA GLY A 141 -3.92 5.31 4.91
C GLY A 141 -2.83 5.84 5.87
N PHE A 142 -3.15 6.85 6.69
CA PHE A 142 -2.24 7.32 7.75
C PHE A 142 -1.99 6.25 8.82
N ILE A 143 -3.01 5.49 9.19
CA ILE A 143 -2.85 4.35 10.12
C ILE A 143 -1.94 3.29 9.50
N THR A 144 -2.12 2.93 8.23
CA THR A 144 -1.24 1.99 7.50
C THR A 144 0.22 2.44 7.54
N THR A 145 0.47 3.72 7.29
CA THR A 145 1.81 4.33 7.35
C THR A 145 2.39 4.23 8.75
N THR A 146 1.59 4.53 9.77
CA THR A 146 1.99 4.44 11.19
C THR A 146 2.34 3.01 11.59
N LEU A 147 1.53 2.04 11.19
CA LEU A 147 1.76 0.62 11.49
C LEU A 147 3.03 0.08 10.80
N LEU A 148 3.33 0.54 9.57
CA LEU A 148 4.60 0.21 8.89
C LEU A 148 5.82 0.74 9.66
N TRP A 149 5.77 1.99 10.13
CA TRP A 149 6.85 2.56 10.95
C TRP A 149 6.97 1.87 12.31
N LEU A 150 5.84 1.55 12.95
CA LEU A 150 5.83 0.77 14.18
C LEU A 150 6.50 -0.59 13.98
N LEU A 151 6.16 -1.30 12.89
CA LEU A 151 6.78 -2.58 12.55
C LEU A 151 8.29 -2.43 12.30
N TYR A 152 8.69 -1.39 11.56
CA TYR A 152 10.11 -1.08 11.34
C TYR A 152 10.87 -0.90 12.66
N PHE A 153 10.38 -0.05 13.57
CA PHE A 153 11.06 0.20 14.85
C PHE A 153 11.13 -1.07 15.71
N ARG A 154 10.08 -1.89 15.75
CA ARG A 154 10.10 -3.18 16.45
C ARG A 154 11.16 -4.14 15.89
N LEU A 155 11.34 -4.18 14.57
CA LEU A 155 12.37 -4.98 13.92
C LEU A 155 13.79 -4.44 14.17
N VAL A 156 13.93 -3.12 14.34
CA VAL A 156 15.20 -2.51 14.75
C VAL A 156 15.54 -2.91 16.19
N ASP A 157 14.60 -2.74 17.13
CA ASP A 157 14.79 -3.05 18.54
C ASP A 157 15.17 -4.53 18.74
N GLU A 158 14.46 -5.45 18.08
CA GLU A 158 14.78 -6.88 18.14
C GLU A 158 16.20 -7.18 17.64
N GLY A 159 16.63 -6.53 16.56
CA GLY A 159 17.97 -6.66 16.01
C GLY A 159 19.07 -6.01 16.86
N THR A 160 18.75 -5.01 17.69
CA THR A 160 19.69 -4.41 18.64
C THR A 160 19.92 -5.25 19.90
N VAL A 161 18.97 -6.12 20.24
CA VAL A 161 19.06 -6.99 21.43
C VAL A 161 19.84 -8.29 21.17
N LEU A 162 20.05 -8.68 19.90
CA LEU A 162 20.98 -9.77 19.56
C LEU A 162 22.43 -9.26 19.72
N PRO A 163 23.20 -9.79 20.69
CA PRO A 163 24.43 -9.15 21.13
C PRO A 163 25.51 -9.19 20.06
N ILE A 164 26.17 -8.04 19.89
CA ILE A 164 27.55 -7.93 19.43
C ILE A 164 28.43 -8.58 20.52
N ASN A 165 28.45 -9.91 20.63
CA ASN A 165 29.50 -10.67 21.31
C ASN A 165 29.29 -12.17 21.09
N GLY A 166 29.52 -12.59 19.85
CA GLY A 166 29.83 -13.98 19.49
C GLY A 166 31.33 -14.28 19.53
N GLY A 167 32.12 -13.50 20.27
CA GLY A 167 33.56 -13.67 20.40
C GLY A 167 34.00 -13.34 21.82
N LEU A 168 34.75 -14.25 22.43
CA LEU A 168 35.50 -14.09 23.69
C LEU A 168 34.79 -14.47 25.02
N GLN A 169 34.17 -15.65 25.08
CA GLN A 169 33.98 -16.34 26.37
C GLN A 169 34.22 -17.85 26.25
N LYS A 170 35.39 -18.25 25.74
CA LYS A 170 35.85 -19.66 25.80
C LYS A 170 37.33 -19.83 26.18
N SER A 171 38.00 -18.80 26.72
CA SER A 171 39.46 -18.85 27.00
C SER A 171 39.86 -18.54 28.45
N LEU A 172 38.92 -18.36 29.39
CA LEU A 172 39.26 -18.07 30.79
C LEU A 172 38.55 -19.01 31.78
N SER A 173 38.76 -20.30 31.59
CA SER A 173 38.74 -21.28 32.68
C SER A 173 39.89 -22.26 32.42
N ARG A 174 41.09 -21.82 32.79
CA ARG A 174 42.11 -22.73 33.33
C ARG A 174 41.62 -23.30 34.64
#